data_AF-A0A5D0P8Q7-F1
#
_entry.id   AF-A0A5D0P8Q7-F1
#
_cell.length_a   1.000
_cell.length_b   1.000
_cell.length_c   1.000
_cell.angle_alpha   90.00
_cell.angle_beta   90.00
_cell.angle_gamma   90.00
#
_symmetry.space_group_name_H-M   'P 1'
#
loop_
_entity.id
_entity.type
_entity.pdbx_description
1 polymer ?
#
loop_
_entity_poly.entity_id
_entity_poly.type
_entity_poly.pdbx_seq_one_letter_code
_entity_poly.pdbx_strand_id
1 'polypeptide(L)'
;MGVEELLTALGPLIEGYEWRLSIDWLIGEIEGSGGGWLPTDEVVRLFAARPQLVDGEVEGRRGGCAPSDVQLRASDSTSWDVRTARADVAARIGELFPDAVELTTW
;
A
#
# COMPACT_ATOMS: atom_id res chain seq x y z
N MET A 1 11.93 -1.52 1.38
CA MET A 1 11.29 -0.59 0.42
C MET A 1 10.02 -0.09 1.09
N GLY A 2 9.86 1.23 1.21
CA GLY A 2 8.72 1.84 1.94
C GLY A 2 7.44 1.95 1.09
N VAL A 3 6.36 2.46 1.68
CA VAL A 3 5.05 2.66 1.00
C VAL A 3 5.22 3.49 -0.28
N GLU A 4 5.93 4.62 -0.21
CA GLU A 4 6.18 5.51 -1.36
C GLU A 4 6.80 4.75 -2.53
N GLU A 5 7.88 4.02 -2.25
CA GLU A 5 8.66 3.28 -3.24
C GLU A 5 7.84 2.12 -3.82
N LEU A 6 7.07 1.42 -2.98
CA LEU A 6 6.17 0.34 -3.39
C LEU A 6 5.10 0.85 -4.37
N LEU A 7 4.37 1.91 -4.01
CA LEU A 7 3.33 2.47 -4.87
C LEU A 7 3.92 3.02 -6.17
N THR A 8 5.09 3.67 -6.09
CA THR A 8 5.80 4.14 -7.29
C THR A 8 6.22 2.97 -8.20
N ALA A 9 6.66 1.85 -7.62
CA ALA A 9 7.09 0.66 -8.37
C ALA A 9 5.93 -0.13 -9.02
N LEU A 10 4.72 -0.03 -8.46
CA LEU A 10 3.48 -0.54 -9.07
C LEU A 10 3.04 0.31 -10.26
N GLY A 11 3.28 1.62 -10.19
CA GLY A 11 3.16 2.55 -11.32
C GLY A 11 1.82 2.43 -12.05
N PRO A 12 1.79 2.19 -13.38
CA PRO A 12 0.55 2.15 -14.17
C PRO A 12 -0.47 1.09 -13.70
N LEU A 13 -0.03 0.05 -12.99
CA LEU A 13 -0.94 -0.99 -12.52
C LEU A 13 -1.99 -0.45 -11.55
N ILE A 14 -1.65 0.59 -10.80
CA ILE A 14 -2.51 1.22 -9.80
C ILE A 14 -2.96 2.63 -10.24
N GLU A 15 -2.98 2.90 -11.55
CA GLU A 15 -3.53 4.14 -12.07
C GLU A 15 -5.02 4.26 -11.72
N GLY A 16 -5.40 5.43 -11.21
CA GLY A 16 -6.75 5.71 -10.72
C GLY A 16 -7.11 5.00 -9.42
N TYR A 17 -6.14 4.48 -8.66
CA TYR A 17 -6.39 3.94 -7.33
C TYR A 17 -6.49 5.05 -6.28
N GLU A 18 -7.34 4.79 -5.30
CA GLU A 18 -7.37 5.48 -4.02
C GLU A 18 -6.97 4.48 -2.93
N TRP A 19 -6.41 5.00 -1.85
CA TRP A 19 -5.82 4.22 -0.79
C TRP A 19 -6.31 4.67 0.57
N ARG A 20 -6.57 3.71 1.45
CA ARG A 20 -6.82 3.95 2.86
C ARG A 20 -5.66 3.39 3.66
N LEU A 21 -5.17 4.17 4.61
CA LEU A 21 -4.07 3.82 5.50
C LEU A 21 -4.63 3.47 6.88
N SER A 22 -4.29 2.28 7.37
CA SER A 22 -4.52 1.86 8.76
C SER A 22 -3.16 1.69 9.40
N ILE A 23 -2.76 2.63 10.26
CA ILE A 23 -1.38 2.71 10.77
C ILE A 23 -1.38 2.29 12.25
N ASP A 24 -0.72 1.17 12.53
CA ASP A 24 -0.51 0.69 13.90
C ASP A 24 0.81 1.19 14.46
N TRP A 25 1.87 1.19 13.63
CA TRP A 25 3.17 1.73 13.99
C TRP A 25 3.89 2.39 12.81
N LEU A 26 4.27 3.65 13.01
CA LEU A 26 5.05 4.47 12.08
C LEU A 26 6.33 4.98 12.76
N ILE A 27 7.43 5.02 12.02
CA ILE A 27 8.63 5.81 12.35
C ILE A 27 8.58 7.10 11.54
N GLY A 28 8.59 8.25 12.22
CA GLY A 28 8.43 9.56 11.63
C GLY A 28 7.00 10.10 11.79
N GLU A 29 6.67 11.16 11.07
CA GLU A 29 5.37 11.82 11.11
C GLU A 29 4.82 11.97 9.70
N ILE A 30 3.50 11.82 9.55
CA ILE A 30 2.77 12.17 8.33
C ILE A 30 1.78 13.28 8.65
N GLU A 31 1.73 14.32 7.82
CA GLU A 31 0.73 15.37 7.92
C GLU A 31 -0.46 15.02 7.00
N GLY A 32 -1.49 14.38 7.54
CA GLY A 32 -2.68 14.00 6.79
C GLY A 32 -3.67 13.18 7.62
N SER A 33 -4.97 13.30 7.31
CA SER A 33 -6.02 12.59 8.02
C SER A 33 -6.02 11.11 7.64
N GLY A 34 -5.43 10.25 8.48
CA GLY A 34 -5.37 8.79 8.34
C GLY A 34 -6.71 8.05 8.45
N GLY A 35 -7.76 8.51 7.77
CA GLY A 35 -9.06 7.83 7.74
C GLY A 35 -9.81 7.91 6.42
N GLY A 36 -9.36 8.74 5.48
CA GLY A 36 -9.96 8.89 4.15
C GLY A 36 -9.33 8.00 3.09
N TRP A 37 -10.01 7.87 1.96
CA TRP A 37 -9.42 7.36 0.73
C TRP A 37 -8.64 8.49 0.07
N LEU A 38 -7.35 8.26 -0.17
CA LEU A 38 -6.42 9.23 -0.74
C LEU A 38 -5.94 8.75 -2.11
N PRO A 39 -5.89 9.60 -3.13
CA PRO A 39 -5.26 9.26 -4.41
C PRO A 39 -3.82 8.76 -4.24
N THR A 40 -3.36 7.88 -5.14
CA THR A 40 -1.99 7.33 -5.11
C THR A 40 -0.91 8.42 -4.95
N ASP A 41 -1.03 9.55 -5.65
CA ASP A 41 -0.06 10.64 -5.60
C ASP A 41 -0.05 11.37 -4.25
N GLU A 42 -1.18 11.45 -3.56
CA GLU A 42 -1.27 12.01 -2.22
C GLU A 42 -0.59 11.08 -1.19
N VAL A 43 -0.81 9.76 -1.28
CA VAL A 43 -0.11 8.80 -0.41
C VAL A 43 1.40 8.84 -0.66
N VAL A 44 1.84 8.87 -1.92
CA VAL A 44 3.27 9.03 -2.26
C VAL A 44 3.84 10.31 -1.63
N ARG A 45 3.11 11.43 -1.66
CA ARG A 45 3.55 12.68 -1.01
C ARG A 45 3.62 12.58 0.51
N LEU A 46 2.66 11.92 1.16
CA LEU A 46 2.70 11.70 2.61
C LEU A 46 3.97 10.96 3.02
N PHE A 47 4.39 10.00 2.20
CA PHE A 47 5.58 9.19 2.47
C PHE A 47 6.88 9.77 1.84
N ALA A 48 6.83 10.90 1.14
CA ALA A 48 8.00 11.51 0.49
C ALA A 48 9.05 12.04 1.47
N ALA A 49 8.64 12.40 2.70
CA ALA A 49 9.55 12.74 3.80
C ALA A 49 10.22 11.50 4.43
N ARG A 50 10.01 10.32 3.84
CA ARG A 50 10.50 9.01 4.28
C ARG A 50 10.04 8.55 5.68
N PRO A 51 8.79 8.78 6.12
CA PRO A 51 8.26 8.01 7.23
C PRO A 51 8.20 6.53 6.84
N GLN A 52 8.39 5.64 7.82
CA GLN A 52 8.37 4.19 7.60
C GLN A 52 7.16 3.58 8.29
N LEU A 53 6.27 2.98 7.52
CA LEU A 53 5.23 2.11 8.05
C LEU A 53 5.90 0.82 8.53
N VAL A 54 5.91 0.59 9.83
CA VAL A 54 6.52 -0.61 10.44
C VAL A 54 5.45 -1.68 10.65
N ASP A 55 4.26 -1.27 11.08
CA ASP A 55 3.10 -2.14 11.23
C ASP A 55 1.84 -1.39 10.78
N GLY A 56 1.02 -2.04 9.97
CA GLY A 56 -0.21 -1.47 9.45
C GLY A 56 -0.54 -1.96 8.05
N GLU A 57 -1.61 -1.40 7.50
CA GLU A 57 -2.22 -1.82 6.24
C GLU A 57 -2.46 -0.64 5.30
N VAL A 58 -2.34 -0.93 4.01
CA VAL A 58 -2.63 -0.02 2.90
C VAL A 58 -3.63 -0.73 1.99
N GLU A 59 -4.88 -0.29 2.03
CA GLU A 59 -5.96 -0.84 1.21
C GLU A 59 -6.15 0.02 -0.02
N GLY A 60 -6.16 -0.59 -1.20
CA GLY A 60 -6.34 0.06 -2.49
C GLY A 60 -7.66 -0.31 -3.13
N ARG A 61 -8.27 0.67 -3.80
CA ARG A 61 -9.44 0.46 -4.67
C ARG A 61 -9.29 1.32 -5.92
N ARG A 62 -9.84 0.86 -7.05
CA ARG A 62 -10.01 1.74 -8.21
C ARG A 62 -11.09 2.80 -7.91
N GLY A 63 -10.81 4.07 -8.20
CA GLY A 63 -11.54 5.24 -7.71
C GLY A 63 -13.06 5.13 -7.77
N GLY A 64 -13.71 5.35 -6.62
CA GLY A 64 -15.17 5.31 -6.48
C GLY A 64 -15.81 3.91 -6.42
N CYS A 65 -15.04 2.82 -6.58
CA CYS A 65 -15.55 1.46 -6.47
C CYS A 65 -15.30 0.90 -5.06
N ALA A 66 -16.34 0.38 -4.41
CA ALA A 66 -16.21 -0.54 -3.29
C ALA A 66 -16.50 -1.97 -3.81
N PRO A 67 -15.84 -3.02 -3.28
CA PRO A 67 -14.83 -3.03 -2.22
C PRO A 67 -13.39 -2.76 -2.72
N SER A 68 -12.44 -2.64 -1.79
CA SER A 68 -11.00 -2.69 -2.10
C SER A 68 -10.62 -3.98 -2.81
N ASP A 69 -9.73 -3.90 -3.78
CA ASP A 69 -9.25 -5.05 -4.56
C ASP A 69 -7.74 -5.29 -4.41
N VAL A 70 -7.06 -4.43 -3.63
CA VAL A 70 -5.67 -4.59 -3.19
C VAL A 70 -5.61 -4.33 -1.68
N GLN A 71 -4.93 -5.18 -0.94
CA GLN A 71 -4.53 -4.94 0.44
C GLN A 71 -3.05 -5.27 0.55
N LEU A 72 -2.30 -4.38 1.18
CA LEU A 72 -0.89 -4.51 1.47
C LEU A 72 -0.72 -4.41 2.98
N ARG A 73 -0.03 -5.35 3.60
CA ARG A 73 0.26 -5.32 5.03
C ARG A 73 1.76 -5.19 5.23
N ALA A 74 2.18 -4.17 5.96
CA ALA A 74 3.55 -4.06 6.43
C ALA A 74 3.70 -4.99 7.64
N SER A 75 4.56 -6.00 7.51
CA SER A 75 4.99 -6.83 8.65
C SER A 75 6.23 -6.22 9.34
N ASP A 76 7.04 -5.51 8.55
CA ASP A 76 8.08 -4.59 9.00
C ASP A 76 8.22 -3.45 7.96
N SER A 77 9.18 -2.53 8.13
CA SER A 77 9.39 -1.43 7.17
C SER A 77 9.96 -1.84 5.81
N THR A 78 10.15 -3.13 5.57
CA THR A 78 10.80 -3.71 4.39
C THR A 78 10.11 -4.93 3.78
N SER A 79 9.19 -5.58 4.49
CA SER A 79 8.48 -6.79 4.05
C SER A 79 6.97 -6.53 4.00
N TRP A 80 6.37 -6.95 2.89
CA TRP A 80 4.98 -6.63 2.55
C TRP A 80 4.24 -7.89 2.18
N ASP A 81 3.16 -8.18 2.90
CA ASP A 81 2.21 -9.20 2.51
C ASP A 81 1.13 -8.59 1.62
N VAL A 82 0.61 -9.37 0.68
CA VAL A 82 -0.34 -8.88 -0.32
C VAL A 82 -1.59 -9.75 -0.39
N ARG A 83 -2.74 -9.10 -0.56
CA ARG A 83 -3.93 -9.73 -1.12
C ARG A 83 -4.47 -8.90 -2.25
N THR A 84 -4.69 -9.53 -3.39
CA THR A 84 -5.35 -8.88 -4.51
C THR A 84 -6.00 -9.88 -5.44
N ALA A 85 -7.14 -9.51 -6.04
CA ALA A 85 -7.75 -10.30 -7.12
C ALA A 85 -7.03 -10.08 -8.48
N ARG A 86 -6.07 -9.16 -8.53
CA ARG A 86 -5.35 -8.75 -9.73
C ARG A 86 -4.02 -9.49 -9.86
N ALA A 87 -3.98 -10.48 -10.73
CA ALA A 87 -2.79 -11.30 -10.95
C ALA A 87 -1.56 -10.50 -11.39
N ASP A 88 -1.74 -9.39 -12.11
CA ASP A 88 -0.66 -8.48 -12.52
C ASP A 88 -0.07 -7.71 -11.33
N VAL A 89 -0.91 -7.23 -10.40
CA VAL A 89 -0.48 -6.60 -9.16
C VAL A 89 0.23 -7.60 -8.25
N ALA A 90 -0.34 -8.80 -8.08
CA ALA A 90 0.27 -9.87 -7.28
C ALA A 90 1.65 -10.27 -7.83
N ALA A 91 1.76 -10.50 -9.15
CA ALA A 91 3.03 -10.84 -9.79
C ALA A 91 4.07 -9.74 -9.58
N ARG A 92 3.68 -8.47 -9.74
CA ARG A 92 4.60 -7.34 -9.54
C ARG A 92 5.09 -7.23 -8.10
N ILE A 93 4.22 -7.49 -7.12
CA ILE A 93 4.62 -7.48 -5.71
C ILE A 93 5.54 -8.65 -5.40
N GLY A 94 5.27 -9.84 -5.91
CA GLY A 94 6.17 -10.99 -5.74
C GLY A 94 7.55 -10.80 -6.38
N GLU A 95 7.67 -10.00 -7.45
CA GLU A 95 8.96 -9.58 -7.99
C GLU A 95 9.71 -8.60 -7.08
N LEU A 96 8.99 -7.70 -6.42
CA LEU A 96 9.57 -6.67 -5.53
C LEU A 96 9.92 -7.24 -4.14
N PHE A 97 9.11 -8.17 -3.65
CA PHE A 97 9.20 -8.81 -2.34
C PHE A 97 9.02 -10.32 -2.49
N PRO A 98 10.11 -11.06 -2.82
CA PRO A 98 10.05 -12.51 -3.00
C PRO A 98 9.64 -13.30 -1.75
N ASP A 99 9.73 -12.67 -0.58
CA ASP A 99 9.32 -13.17 0.73
C ASP A 99 7.86 -12.86 1.09
N ALA A 100 7.16 -12.07 0.27
CA ALA A 100 5.76 -11.70 0.49
C ALA A 100 4.86 -12.93 0.60
N VAL A 101 4.01 -12.96 1.62
CA VAL A 101 2.98 -13.98 1.78
C VAL A 101 1.64 -13.47 1.24
N GLU A 102 0.87 -14.37 0.63
CA GLU A 102 -0.50 -14.06 0.22
C GLU A 102 -1.44 -14.06 1.45
N LEU A 103 -2.14 -12.95 1.70
CA LEU A 103 -3.10 -12.86 2.81
C LEU A 103 -4.40 -13.59 2.44
N THR A 104 -4.82 -14.53 3.29
CA THR A 104 -5.90 -15.49 2.95
C THR A 104 -7.31 -15.11 3.41
N THR A 105 -7.50 -14.07 4.22
CA THR A 105 -8.81 -13.73 4.84
C THR A 105 -9.14 -12.24 4.74
N TRP A 106 -10.27 -11.89 4.09
CA TRP A 106 -10.86 -10.53 4.02
C TRP A 106 -11.37 -10.04 5.38
#